data_AF-A0A3Q8W0D7-F1
#
_entry.id   AF-A0A3Q8W0D7-F1
#
_cell.length_a   1.000
_cell.length_b   1.000
_cell.length_c   1.000
_cell.angle_alpha   90.00
_cell.angle_beta   90.00
_cell.angle_gamma   90.00
#
_symmetry.space_group_name_H-M   'P 1'
#
loop_
_entity.id
_entity.type
_entity.pdbx_description
1 polymer ?
#
loop_
_entity_poly.entity_id
_entity_poly.type
_entity_poly.pdbx_seq_one_letter_code
_entity_poly.pdbx_strand_id
1 'polypeptide(L)' 'MAPVNQGDTVTIHGLNPPCQSCQGRMEKAAQKIGVILVYKSGGVEWSWG' A
#
# COMPACT_ATOMS: atom_id res chain seq x y z
N MET A 1 14.09 -5.49 -10.41
CA MET A 1 13.07 -5.34 -9.34
C MET A 1 13.29 -6.46 -8.35
N ALA A 2 13.39 -6.17 -7.06
CA ALA A 2 13.48 -7.21 -6.02
C ALA A 2 12.10 -7.84 -5.82
N PRO A 3 12.02 -9.16 -5.56
CA PRO A 3 10.75 -9.80 -5.21
C PRO A 3 10.22 -9.23 -3.89
N VAL A 4 8.90 -9.07 -3.81
CA VAL A 4 8.20 -8.71 -2.58
C VAL A 4 7.79 -10.01 -1.88
N ASN A 5 8.23 -10.17 -0.64
CA ASN A 5 7.98 -11.34 0.19
C ASN A 5 7.03 -11.01 1.33
N GLN A 6 6.46 -12.06 1.95
CA GLN A 6 5.67 -11.91 3.16
C GLN A 6 6.50 -11.23 4.27
N GLY A 7 5.88 -10.29 4.96
CA GLY A 7 6.52 -9.46 5.99
C GLY A 7 7.22 -8.21 5.45
N ASP A 8 7.38 -8.06 4.13
CA ASP A 8 7.96 -6.85 3.56
C ASP A 8 7.01 -5.66 3.69
N THR A 9 7.61 -4.46 3.73
CA THR A 9 6.89 -3.19 3.61
C THR A 9 7.12 -2.59 2.23
N VAL A 10 6.04 -2.36 1.49
CA VAL A 10 6.07 -1.73 0.17
C VAL A 10 5.56 -0.30 0.28
N THR A 11 6.42 0.68 -0.03
CA THR A 11 6.02 2.09 -0.08
C THR A 11 5.69 2.52 -1.51
N ILE A 12 4.50 3.07 -1.70
CA ILE A 12 3.98 3.61 -2.96
C ILE A 12 3.88 5.12 -2.82
N HIS A 13 4.50 5.85 -3.74
CA HIS A 13 4.45 7.30 -3.79
C HIS A 13 3.42 7.74 -4.84
N GLY A 14 2.38 8.42 -4.38
CA GLY A 14 1.30 8.95 -5.19
C GLY A 14 1.34 10.48 -5.28
N LEU A 15 0.78 10.99 -6.37
CA LEU A 15 0.52 12.43 -6.52
C LEU A 15 -0.84 12.84 -5.95
N ASN A 16 -1.79 11.89 -5.85
CA ASN A 16 -3.15 12.13 -5.39
C ASN A 16 -3.50 11.16 -4.25
N PRO A 17 -4.41 11.54 -3.34
CA PRO A 17 -4.94 10.62 -2.33
C PRO A 17 -5.58 9.38 -2.97
N PRO A 18 -5.48 8.19 -2.34
CA PRO A 18 -6.12 7.00 -2.84
C PRO A 18 -7.64 7.15 -2.78
N CYS A 19 -8.30 6.84 -3.89
CA CYS A 19 -9.76 6.82 -3.97
C CYS A 19 -10.34 5.77 -3.01
N GLN A 20 -11.59 5.93 -2.54
CA GLN A 20 -12.18 5.02 -1.55
C GLN A 20 -12.16 3.54 -2.00
N SER A 21 -12.47 3.26 -3.27
CA SER A 21 -12.38 1.90 -3.83
C SER A 21 -10.94 1.40 -3.98
N CYS A 22 -9.98 2.31 -4.17
CA CYS A 22 -8.55 2.02 -4.22
C CYS A 22 -8.05 1.54 -2.87
N GLN A 23 -8.46 2.19 -1.78
CA GLN A 23 -8.06 1.83 -0.41
C GLN A 23 -8.49 0.40 -0.07
N GLY A 24 -9.75 0.03 -0.34
CA GLY A 24 -10.21 -1.35 -0.09
C GLY A 24 -9.53 -2.41 -0.96
N ARG A 25 -9.03 -2.04 -2.15
CA ARG A 25 -8.22 -2.95 -2.98
C ARG A 25 -6.80 -3.08 -2.45
N MET A 26 -6.21 -2.00 -1.96
CA MET A 26 -4.88 -1.99 -1.33
C MET A 26 -4.87 -2.87 -0.08
N GLU A 27 -5.89 -2.76 0.76
CA GLU A 27 -6.04 -3.62 1.94
C GLU A 27 -6.13 -5.11 1.58
N LYS A 28 -7.00 -5.47 0.62
CA LYS A 28 -7.11 -6.85 0.15
C LYS A 28 -5.80 -7.36 -0.46
N ALA A 29 -5.06 -6.50 -1.16
CA ALA A 29 -3.77 -6.86 -1.74
C ALA A 29 -2.70 -7.08 -0.66
N ALA A 30 -2.63 -6.18 0.33
CA ALA A 30 -1.74 -6.28 1.48
C ALA A 30 -1.93 -7.62 2.21
N GLN A 31 -3.18 -7.95 2.54
CA GLN A 31 -3.54 -9.21 3.21
C GLN A 31 -3.26 -10.45 2.35
N LYS A 32 -3.59 -10.40 1.05
CA LYS A 32 -3.39 -11.54 0.14
C LYS A 32 -1.91 -11.88 -0.04
N ILE A 33 -1.05 -10.86 -0.10
CA ILE A 33 0.39 -11.02 -0.31
C ILE A 33 1.09 -11.24 1.04
N GLY A 34 0.50 -10.76 2.14
CA GLY A 34 1.05 -10.81 3.49
C GLY A 34 2.12 -9.74 3.72
N VAL A 35 1.88 -8.54 3.22
CA VAL A 35 2.82 -7.40 3.24
C VAL A 35 2.16 -6.19 3.88
N ILE A 36 2.96 -5.22 4.29
CA ILE A 36 2.48 -3.90 4.67
C ILE A 36 2.57 -2.99 3.44
N LEU A 37 1.45 -2.45 2.97
CA LEU A 37 1.44 -1.42 1.94
C LEU A 37 1.36 -0.05 2.59
N VAL A 38 2.29 0.83 2.26
CA VAL A 38 2.30 2.23 2.69
C VAL A 38 2.13 3.11 1.46
N TYR A 39 1.13 3.99 1.45
CA TYR A 39 0.91 4.96 0.38
C TYR A 39 1.16 6.37 0.88
N LYS A 40 2.02 7.12 0.21
CA LYS A 40 2.38 8.50 0.56
C LYS A 40 1.94 9.44 -0.55
N SER A 41 1.18 10.48 -0.21
CA SER A 41 0.81 11.55 -1.14
C SER A 41 0.73 12.89 -0.42
N GLY A 42 1.47 13.90 -0.90
CA GLY A 42 1.37 15.27 -0.40
C GLY A 42 1.60 15.44 1.11
N GLY A 43 2.42 14.57 1.73
CA GLY A 43 2.69 14.58 3.17
C GLY A 43 1.71 13.77 4.02
N VAL A 44 0.67 13.19 3.41
CA VAL A 44 -0.26 12.26 4.06
C VAL A 44 0.16 10.82 3.77
N GLU A 45 -0.01 9.95 4.76
CA GLU A 45 0.30 8.52 4.68
C GLU A 45 -0.93 7.68 5.01
N TRP A 46 -1.12 6.59 4.25
CA TRP A 46 -2.07 5.52 4.53
C TRP A 46 -1.32 4.20 4.56
N SER A 47 -1.67 3.32 5.50
CA SER A 47 -1.05 1.99 5.63
C SER A 47 -2.10 0.90 5.71
N TRP A 48 -1.85 -0.24 5.07
CA TRP A 48 -2.67 -1.44 5.15
C TRP A 48 -1.82 -2.68 5.37
N GLY A 49 -2.34 -3.65 6.13
CA GLY A 49 -1.71 -4.93 6.46
C GLY A 49 -2.76 -6.01 6.72
#